data_AF-A0A3D3QZ58-F1
#
_entry.id   AF-A0A3D3QZ58-F1
#
_cell.length_a   1.000
_cell.length_b   1.000
_cell.length_c   1.000
_cell.angle_alpha   90.00
_cell.angle_beta   90.00
_cell.angle_gamma   90.00
#
_symmetry.space_group_name_H-M   'P 1'
#
loop_
_entity.id
_entity.type
_entity.pdbx_description
1 polymer ?
#
loop_
_entity_poly.entity_id
_entity_poly.type
_entity_poly.pdbx_seq_one_letter_code
_entity_poly.pdbx_strand_id
1 'polypeptide(L)'
;MRKNWKRNSQKFISIRRSSRHTRPIRLAAGNPLKKSDADERRCLGRSRGGLTTKIHAVTGECGKLVHFLLTVGQRSDAPQGERIFEIFKPGEVGGIVADTAYGSDSIR
;
A
#
# COMPACT_ATOMS: atom_id res chain seq x y z
N MET A 1 11.10 27.48 28.38
CA MET A 1 10.84 26.04 28.62
C MET A 1 10.69 25.33 27.28
N ARG A 2 11.69 24.55 26.86
CA ARG A 2 11.64 23.76 25.62
C ARG A 2 10.90 22.45 25.93
N LYS A 3 9.72 22.24 25.33
CA LYS A 3 8.94 21.01 25.48
C LYS A 3 9.77 19.85 24.95
N ASN A 4 10.19 18.97 25.85
CA ASN A 4 11.03 17.82 25.55
C ASN A 4 10.15 16.72 24.94
N TRP A 5 9.89 16.83 23.63
CA TRP A 5 9.17 15.84 22.85
C TRP A 5 10.00 14.55 22.84
N LYS A 6 9.57 13.53 23.59
CA LYS A 6 10.19 12.20 23.49
C LYS A 6 10.14 11.78 22.02
N ARG A 7 11.29 11.33 21.51
CA ARG A 7 11.56 10.84 20.14
C ARG A 7 10.74 9.60 19.78
N ASN A 8 9.42 9.67 19.90
CA ASN A 8 8.51 8.64 19.43
C ASN A 8 8.23 8.88 17.95
N SER A 9 8.99 8.14 17.14
CA SER A 9 8.74 7.73 15.76
C SER A 9 7.34 8.03 15.20
N GLN A 10 7.12 9.25 14.71
CA GLN A 10 5.98 9.59 13.85
C GLN A 10 6.48 9.85 12.43
N LYS A 11 6.25 8.91 11.50
CA LYS A 11 6.57 9.09 10.07
C LYS A 11 5.71 8.12 9.26
N PHE A 12 4.85 8.56 8.34
CA PHE A 12 4.54 7.82 7.10
C PHE A 12 4.01 8.75 5.99
N ILE A 13 4.36 8.41 4.75
CA ILE A 13 4.06 9.08 3.48
C ILE A 13 3.11 8.20 2.65
N SER A 14 2.08 8.80 2.04
CA SER A 14 1.30 8.16 0.98
C SER A 14 2.05 8.27 -0.36
N ILE A 15 2.34 7.14 -1.01
CA ILE A 15 2.77 7.13 -2.42
C ILE A 15 1.55 6.80 -3.27
N ARG A 16 1.05 7.79 -4.02
CA ARG A 16 -0.03 7.61 -4.98
C ARG A 16 0.49 7.59 -6.42
N ARG A 17 -0.02 6.60 -7.16
CA ARG A 17 -0.11 6.40 -8.62
C ARG A 17 1.19 6.54 -9.43
N SER A 18 1.67 5.41 -9.94
CA SER A 18 1.93 5.28 -11.38
C SER A 18 2.44 3.89 -11.72
N SER A 19 1.75 3.22 -12.64
CA SER A 19 2.42 2.53 -13.75
C SER A 19 1.35 2.22 -14.79
N ARG A 20 1.34 2.96 -15.92
CA ARG A 20 0.70 2.44 -17.14
C ARG A 20 1.51 1.22 -17.53
N HIS A 21 0.95 0.04 -17.30
CA HIS A 21 1.57 -1.17 -17.80
C HIS A 21 1.39 -1.18 -19.32
N THR A 22 2.45 -0.88 -20.07
CA THR A 22 2.52 -1.28 -21.48
C THR A 22 2.52 -2.81 -21.52
N ARG A 23 1.83 -3.39 -22.51
CA ARG A 23 1.61 -4.84 -22.56
C ARG A 23 2.98 -5.55 -22.54
N PRO A 24 3.23 -6.50 -21.62
CA PRO A 24 4.46 -7.27 -21.65
C PRO A 24 4.49 -8.19 -22.88
N ILE A 25 5.70 -8.48 -23.37
CA ILE A 25 5.96 -9.48 -24.41
C ILE A 25 5.35 -10.82 -23.97
N ARG A 26 4.63 -11.45 -24.90
CA ARG A 26 3.90 -12.70 -24.67
C ARG A 26 4.87 -13.88 -24.68
N LEU A 27 5.38 -14.27 -23.52
CA LEU A 27 6.03 -15.56 -23.32
C LEU A 27 4.94 -16.62 -23.08
N ALA A 28 4.90 -17.65 -23.93
CA ALA A 28 3.93 -18.73 -23.84
C ALA A 28 4.37 -19.78 -22.81
N ALA A 29 3.60 -19.95 -21.73
CA ALA A 29 3.77 -21.07 -20.82
C ALA A 29 2.44 -21.42 -20.12
N GLY A 30 2.05 -22.70 -20.22
CA GLY A 30 0.99 -23.33 -19.42
C GLY A 30 -0.46 -22.98 -19.78
N ASN A 31 -1.40 -23.78 -19.27
CA ASN A 31 -2.84 -23.53 -19.38
C ASN A 31 -3.15 -22.12 -18.83
N PRO A 32 -3.61 -21.17 -19.66
CA PRO A 32 -3.76 -19.80 -19.23
C PRO A 32 -4.91 -19.70 -18.22
N LEU A 33 -4.62 -19.15 -17.04
CA LEU A 33 -5.66 -18.65 -16.16
C LEU A 33 -6.57 -17.69 -16.93
N LYS A 34 -7.84 -17.58 -16.51
CA LYS A 34 -8.69 -16.49 -17.00
C LYS A 34 -7.93 -15.18 -16.79
N LYS A 35 -7.93 -14.33 -17.81
CA LYS A 35 -7.10 -13.12 -17.86
C LYS A 35 -7.31 -12.21 -16.65
N SER A 36 -8.54 -12.15 -16.12
CA SER A 36 -8.88 -11.46 -14.87
C SER A 36 -8.08 -11.97 -13.68
N ASP A 37 -8.00 -13.27 -13.52
CA ASP A 37 -7.41 -13.92 -12.35
C ASP A 37 -5.89 -13.81 -12.41
N ALA A 38 -5.32 -13.85 -13.62
CA ALA A 38 -3.91 -13.56 -13.85
C ALA A 38 -3.57 -12.09 -13.56
N ASP A 39 -4.43 -11.15 -13.97
CA ASP A 39 -4.26 -9.72 -13.70
C ASP A 39 -4.35 -9.46 -12.18
N GLU A 40 -5.31 -10.05 -11.47
CA GLU A 40 -5.44 -9.92 -10.01
C GLU A 40 -4.23 -10.50 -9.26
N ARG A 41 -3.75 -11.69 -9.63
CA ARG A 41 -2.52 -12.29 -9.06
C ARG A 41 -1.30 -11.40 -9.25
N ARG A 42 -1.27 -10.59 -10.31
CA ARG A 42 -0.19 -9.63 -10.62
C ARG A 42 -0.46 -8.24 -10.04
N CYS A 43 -1.51 -8.07 -9.24
CA CYS A 43 -1.94 -6.77 -8.70
C CYS A 43 -2.22 -5.73 -9.80
N LEU A 44 -2.65 -6.17 -10.99
CA LEU A 44 -3.04 -5.33 -12.10
C LEU A 44 -4.55 -5.03 -12.05
N GLY A 45 -4.89 -3.77 -11.86
CA GLY A 45 -6.25 -3.27 -11.81
C GLY A 45 -6.66 -2.48 -13.05
N ARG A 46 -7.89 -2.65 -13.52
CA ARG A 46 -8.42 -1.92 -14.67
C ARG A 46 -9.03 -0.60 -14.24
N SER A 47 -8.54 0.49 -14.82
CA SER A 47 -9.09 1.83 -14.67
C SER A 47 -9.40 2.44 -16.04
N ARG A 48 -10.10 3.57 -16.09
CA ARG A 48 -10.31 4.35 -17.33
C ARG A 48 -9.01 4.71 -18.04
N GLY A 49 -7.89 4.83 -17.31
CA GLY A 49 -6.57 5.16 -17.85
C GLY A 49 -5.70 3.94 -18.21
N GLY A 50 -6.23 2.72 -18.15
CA GLY A 50 -5.49 1.48 -18.40
C GLY A 50 -5.23 0.67 -17.12
N LEU A 51 -4.27 -0.26 -17.21
CA LEU A 51 -3.87 -1.11 -16.08
C LEU A 51 -3.07 -0.31 -15.06
N THR A 52 -3.38 -0.52 -13.77
CA THR A 52 -2.88 0.26 -12.64
C THR A 52 -2.68 -0.63 -11.40
N THR A 53 -1.67 -0.30 -10.60
CA THR A 53 -1.35 -0.97 -9.33
C THR A 53 -1.19 0.10 -8.25
N LYS A 54 -1.57 -0.21 -7.01
CA LYS A 54 -1.35 0.62 -5.83
C LYS A 54 -0.24 0.01 -4.97
N ILE A 55 0.56 0.89 -4.36
CA ILE A 55 1.58 0.54 -3.38
C ILE A 55 1.17 1.21 -2.07
N HIS A 56 0.84 0.41 -1.07
CA HIS A 56 0.64 0.86 0.30
C HIS A 56 1.97 0.66 1.01
N ALA A 57 2.56 1.71 1.57
CA ALA A 57 3.92 1.66 2.08
C ALA A 57 4.00 2.28 3.47
N VAL A 58 4.80 1.63 4.30
CA VAL A 58 5.11 2.00 5.68
C VAL A 58 6.61 2.23 5.72
N THR A 59 7.02 3.50 5.65
CA THR A 59 8.36 4.06 5.91
C THR A 59 8.67 4.51 7.35
N GLY A 60 9.63 3.89 8.03
CA GLY A 60 10.10 4.31 9.33
C GLY A 60 11.02 5.54 9.28
N GLU A 61 12.08 5.53 10.09
CA GLU A 61 12.97 6.68 10.19
C GLU A 61 13.66 7.07 8.87
N CYS A 62 13.59 8.36 8.54
CA CYS A 62 14.24 8.95 7.38
C CYS A 62 13.76 8.37 6.04
N GLY A 63 12.50 7.92 5.99
CA GLY A 63 11.91 7.37 4.77
C GLY A 63 12.29 5.92 4.50
N LYS A 64 12.95 5.23 5.43
CA LYS A 64 13.32 3.81 5.27
C LYS A 64 12.06 2.96 5.18
N LEU A 65 11.82 2.30 4.04
CA LEU A 65 10.71 1.38 3.87
C LEU A 65 10.84 0.20 4.86
N VAL A 66 9.81 0.01 5.69
CA VAL A 66 9.67 -1.08 6.66
C VAL A 66 8.79 -2.18 6.08
N HIS A 67 7.66 -1.80 5.48
CA HIS A 67 6.72 -2.76 4.90
C HIS A 67 5.93 -2.14 3.75
N PHE A 68 5.45 -2.98 2.83
CA PHE A 68 4.55 -2.55 1.78
C PHE A 68 3.60 -3.65 1.32
N LEU A 69 2.46 -3.25 0.79
CA LEU A 69 1.46 -4.11 0.17
C LEU A 69 1.15 -3.61 -1.24
N LEU A 70 1.04 -4.54 -2.18
CA LEU A 70 0.56 -4.25 -3.53
C LEU A 70 -0.91 -4.63 -3.66
N THR A 71 -1.69 -3.77 -4.31
CA THR A 71 -3.07 -4.08 -4.66
C THR A 71 -3.40 -3.65 -6.07
N VAL A 72 -4.43 -4.28 -6.65
CA VAL A 72 -5.00 -3.83 -7.93
C VAL A 72 -5.51 -2.40 -7.78
N GLY A 73 -5.29 -1.56 -8.78
CA GLY A 73 -5.50 -0.11 -8.68
C GLY A 73 -6.91 0.36 -8.30
N GLN A 74 -7.94 -0.47 -8.51
CA GLN A 74 -9.31 -0.17 -8.08
C GLN A 74 -9.62 -0.46 -6.60
N ARG A 75 -8.72 -1.10 -5.83
CA ARG A 75 -8.97 -1.40 -4.40
C ARG A 75 -8.98 -0.13 -3.56
N SER A 76 -9.85 -0.09 -2.55
CA SER A 76 -9.90 1.01 -1.58
C SER A 76 -8.69 0.98 -0.65
N ASP A 77 -8.28 2.15 -0.15
CA ASP A 77 -7.10 2.31 0.70
C ASP A 77 -7.38 1.96 2.18
N ALA A 78 -8.56 2.28 2.71
CA ALA A 78 -8.91 2.05 4.12
C ALA A 78 -8.73 0.59 4.60
N PRO A 79 -9.24 -0.46 3.90
CA PRO A 79 -9.02 -1.84 4.35
C PRO A 79 -7.56 -2.30 4.22
N GLN A 80 -6.74 -1.59 3.43
CA GLN A 80 -5.31 -1.89 3.32
C GLN A 80 -4.52 -1.21 4.43
N GLY A 81 -5.02 -0.11 5.00
CA GLY A 81 -4.48 0.51 6.21
C GLY A 81 -4.53 -0.47 7.38
N GLU A 82 -5.69 -1.04 7.66
CA GLU A 82 -5.84 -2.09 8.69
C GLU A 82 -4.81 -3.22 8.54
N ARG A 83 -4.73 -3.81 7.35
CA ARG A 83 -3.79 -4.90 7.04
C ARG A 83 -2.33 -4.52 7.22
N ILE A 84 -1.96 -3.28 6.87
CA ILE A 84 -0.58 -2.84 6.99
C ILE A 84 -0.21 -2.53 8.44
N PHE A 85 -1.19 -2.28 9.31
CA PHE A 85 -0.97 -2.02 10.74
C PHE A 85 -0.92 -3.31 11.56
N GLU A 86 -1.54 -4.40 11.11
CA GLU A 86 -1.46 -5.73 11.75
C GLU A 86 -0.03 -6.26 11.91
N ILE A 87 0.94 -5.73 11.14
CA ILE A 87 2.35 -6.11 11.26
C ILE A 87 3.00 -5.62 12.55
N PHE A 88 2.44 -4.58 13.18
CA PHE A 88 2.98 -3.97 14.38
C PHE A 88 2.30 -4.52 15.62
N LYS A 89 3.08 -4.83 16.65
CA LYS A 89 2.52 -5.18 17.95
C LYS A 89 1.96 -3.94 18.65
N PRO A 90 0.90 -4.08 19.47
CA PRO A 90 0.45 -2.98 20.31
C PRO A 90 1.60 -2.39 21.14
N GLY A 91 1.79 -1.07 21.04
CA GLY A 91 2.86 -0.34 21.74
C GLY A 91 4.24 -0.37 21.07
N GLU A 92 4.42 -1.07 19.95
CA GLU A 92 5.67 -1.09 19.18
C GLU A 92 5.96 0.26 18.50
N VAL A 93 4.91 0.97 18.09
CA VAL A 93 4.98 2.29 17.47
C VAL A 93 4.31 3.35 18.33
N GLY A 94 4.94 4.51 18.46
CA GLY A 94 4.45 5.61 19.29
C GLY A 94 3.30 6.41 18.68
N GLY A 95 3.07 6.24 17.38
CA GLY A 95 1.98 6.88 16.65
C GLY A 95 2.15 6.68 15.14
N ILE A 96 1.02 6.64 14.43
CA ILE A 96 0.98 6.46 12.98
C ILE A 96 0.38 7.74 12.39
N VAL A 97 1.04 8.27 11.36
CA VAL A 97 0.50 9.38 10.56
C VAL A 97 0.15 8.80 9.19
N ALA A 98 -1.11 8.83 8.80
CA ALA A 98 -1.55 8.27 7.53
C ALA A 98 -2.40 9.27 6.75
N ASP A 99 -2.55 9.04 5.45
CA ASP A 99 -3.50 9.76 4.61
C ASP A 99 -4.93 9.50 5.10
N THR A 100 -5.81 10.49 4.96
CA THR A 100 -7.24 10.38 5.32
C THR A 100 -7.91 9.18 4.65
N ALA A 101 -7.48 8.80 3.44
CA ALA A 101 -8.01 7.63 2.74
C ALA A 101 -7.78 6.29 3.47
N TYR A 102 -6.86 6.24 4.44
CA TYR A 102 -6.65 5.07 5.30
C TYR A 102 -7.56 5.05 6.53
N GLY A 103 -8.26 6.14 6.86
CA GLY A 103 -9.10 6.24 8.04
C GLY A 103 -10.32 5.31 7.98
N SER A 104 -10.50 4.51 9.02
CA SER A 104 -11.70 3.72 9.32
C SER A 104 -11.96 3.72 10.83
N ASP A 105 -13.20 3.44 11.24
CA ASP A 105 -13.58 3.38 12.67
C ASP A 105 -12.84 2.28 13.43
N SER A 106 -12.41 1.23 12.72
CA SER A 106 -11.66 0.07 13.23
C SER A 106 -10.23 0.40 13.65
N ILE A 107 -9.63 1.48 13.14
CA ILE A 107 -8.24 1.87 13.45
C ILE A 107 -8.14 3.16 14.26
N ARG A 108 -9.28 3.73 14.67
CA ARG A 108 -9.35 4.99 15.41
C ARG A 108 -9.26 4.80 16.92
#